data_AF-A0A2N1XT50-F1
#
_entry.id   AF-A0A2N1XT50-F1
#
_cell.length_a   1.000
_cell.length_b   1.000
_cell.length_c   1.000
_cell.angle_alpha   90.00
_cell.angle_beta   90.00
_cell.angle_gamma   90.00
#
_symmetry.space_group_name_H-M   'P 1'
#
loop_
_entity.id
_entity.type
_entity.pdbx_description
1 polymer ?
#
loop_
_entity_poly.entity_id
_entity_poly.type
_entity_poly.pdbx_seq_one_letter_code
_entity_poly.pdbx_strand_id
1 'polypeptide(L)'
;MIAGKGGLWWRQPDHSWRQIHTGDIHGLQILSDDRWRIVDKDAGVMMSSDQGQHWQVNSDIATLLKELPARPYNLEKLIHDLHTGKALFGSHLKWIWIDILALVLVFLCLTGAYLESAPFFFGL
;
A
#
# COMPACT_ATOMS: atom_id res chain seq x y z
N MET A 1 -0.34 -20.76 13.84
CA MET A 1 -0.13 -19.31 13.65
C MET A 1 -0.89 -18.87 12.43
N ILE A 2 -1.29 -17.60 12.36
CA ILE A 2 -1.95 -17.02 11.19
C ILE A 2 -1.28 -15.68 10.89
N ALA A 3 -0.96 -15.44 9.62
CA ALA A 3 -0.37 -14.19 9.12
C ALA A 3 -1.32 -13.54 8.10
N GLY A 4 -1.34 -12.21 8.05
CA GLY A 4 -2.07 -11.46 7.04
C GLY A 4 -1.95 -9.95 7.21
N LYS A 5 -2.87 -9.20 6.60
CA LYS A 5 -2.87 -7.72 6.57
C LYS A 5 -2.92 -7.06 7.96
N GLY A 6 -3.44 -7.76 8.96
CA GLY A 6 -3.57 -7.26 10.33
C GLY A 6 -2.46 -7.72 11.26
N GLY A 7 -1.43 -8.41 10.77
CA GLY A 7 -0.30 -8.87 11.56
C GLY A 7 -0.20 -10.38 11.70
N LEU A 8 0.68 -10.79 12.60
CA LEU A 8 0.96 -12.18 12.92
C LEU A 8 0.33 -12.55 14.27
N TRP A 9 -0.45 -13.63 14.26
CA TRP A 9 -1.19 -14.11 15.41
C TRP A 9 -0.77 -15.53 15.79
N TRP A 10 -0.52 -15.73 17.07
CA TRP A 10 -0.19 -17.01 17.67
C TRP A 10 -1.39 -17.53 18.48
N ARG A 11 -1.72 -18.82 18.28
CA ARG A 11 -2.75 -19.48 19.08
C ARG A 11 -2.09 -20.10 20.31
N GLN A 12 -2.50 -19.64 21.48
CA GLN A 12 -2.02 -20.15 22.75
C GLN A 12 -2.65 -21.51 23.10
N PRO A 13 -2.07 -22.27 24.05
CA PRO A 13 -2.63 -23.55 24.49
C PRO A 13 -4.06 -23.44 25.06
N ASP A 14 -4.41 -22.29 25.63
CA ASP A 14 -5.75 -21.96 26.15
C ASP A 14 -6.77 -21.60 25.05
N HIS A 15 -6.40 -21.79 23.78
CA HIS A 15 -7.15 -21.39 22.59
C HIS A 15 -7.33 -19.88 22.38
N SER A 16 -6.74 -19.02 23.22
CA SER A 16 -6.70 -17.59 22.98
C SER A 16 -5.76 -17.25 21.81
N TRP A 17 -6.05 -16.13 21.15
CA TRP A 17 -5.19 -15.59 20.11
C TRP A 17 -4.43 -14.39 20.65
N ARG A 18 -3.10 -14.42 20.50
CA ARG A 18 -2.23 -13.29 20.83
C ARG A 18 -1.58 -12.77 19.57
N GLN A 19 -1.69 -11.47 19.36
CA GLN A 19 -0.92 -10.78 18.34
C GLN A 19 0.54 -10.68 18.79
N ILE A 20 1.45 -11.15 17.95
CA ILE A 20 2.90 -11.16 18.22
C ILE A 20 3.66 -10.18 17.34
N HIS A 21 3.05 -9.73 16.24
CA HIS A 21 3.57 -8.63 15.41
C HIS A 21 2.42 -7.93 14.68
N THR A 22 2.53 -6.62 14.51
CA THR A 22 1.56 -5.79 13.79
C THR A 22 2.16 -5.36 12.46
N GLY A 23 1.47 -5.65 11.35
CA GLY A 23 1.96 -5.31 10.00
C GLY A 23 1.25 -6.11 8.90
N ASP A 24 1.53 -5.78 7.64
CA ASP A 24 1.03 -6.53 6.48
C ASP A 24 1.99 -7.68 6.17
N ILE A 25 1.71 -8.86 6.73
CA ILE A 25 2.60 -10.02 6.64
C ILE A 25 2.23 -10.89 5.45
N HIS A 26 3.16 -10.98 4.50
CA HIS A 26 3.03 -11.75 3.27
C HIS A 26 3.58 -13.18 3.36
N GLY A 27 4.42 -13.46 4.36
CA GLY A 27 5.04 -14.77 4.53
C GLY A 27 5.53 -15.00 5.95
N LEU A 28 5.45 -16.26 6.37
CA LEU A 28 5.97 -16.77 7.63
C LEU A 28 6.76 -18.04 7.33
N GLN A 29 7.98 -18.13 7.87
CA GLN A 29 8.81 -19.32 7.79
C GLN A 29 9.45 -19.57 9.15
N ILE A 30 9.39 -20.81 9.61
CA ILE A 30 10.11 -21.27 10.80
C ILE A 30 11.31 -22.06 10.29
N LEU A 31 12.52 -21.64 10.66
CA LEU A 31 13.77 -22.28 10.28
C LEU A 31 14.04 -23.47 11.22
N SER A 32 14.93 -24.37 10.80
CA SER A 32 15.30 -25.58 11.54
C SER A 32 15.99 -25.34 12.88
N ASP A 33 16.40 -24.10 13.16
CA ASP A 33 17.06 -23.66 14.39
C ASP A 33 16.14 -22.83 15.29
N ASP A 34 14.82 -23.02 15.16
CA ASP A 34 13.76 -22.30 15.86
C ASP A 34 13.73 -20.78 15.61
N ARG A 35 14.52 -20.26 14.67
CA ARG A 35 14.40 -18.87 14.25
C ARG A 35 13.18 -18.70 13.36
N TRP A 36 12.44 -17.62 13.60
CA TRP A 36 11.29 -17.27 12.80
C TRP A 36 11.66 -16.17 11.83
N ARG A 37 11.15 -16.26 10.62
CA ARG A 37 11.30 -15.26 9.57
C ARG A 37 9.93 -14.84 9.08
N ILE A 38 9.72 -13.54 8.99
CA ILE A 38 8.52 -12.95 8.39
C ILE A 38 8.91 -12.04 7.25
N VAL A 39 7.98 -11.90 6.31
CA VAL A 39 8.05 -10.90 5.23
C VAL A 39 6.96 -9.89 5.48
N ASP A 40 7.36 -8.75 6.04
CA ASP A 40 6.52 -7.58 6.24
C ASP A 40 6.62 -6.68 5.00
N LYS A 41 5.48 -6.17 4.54
CA LYS A 41 5.42 -5.28 3.39
C LYS A 41 6.21 -3.99 3.57
N ASP A 42 6.17 -3.41 4.77
CA ASP A 42 6.73 -2.09 5.04
C ASP A 42 8.12 -2.20 5.68
N ALA A 43 8.32 -3.21 6.55
CA ALA A 43 9.61 -3.44 7.23
C ALA A 43 10.56 -4.42 6.49
N GLY A 44 10.07 -5.10 5.44
CA GLY A 44 10.85 -6.07 4.67
C GLY A 44 11.01 -7.42 5.39
N VAL A 45 12.16 -8.07 5.20
CA VAL A 45 12.41 -9.38 5.81
C VAL A 45 12.93 -9.22 7.22
N MET A 46 12.15 -9.69 8.19
CA MET A 46 12.51 -9.66 9.61
C MET A 46 12.75 -11.07 10.13
N MET A 47 13.64 -11.19 11.11
CA MET A 47 13.89 -12.43 11.83
C MET A 47 13.72 -12.23 13.33
N SER A 48 13.29 -13.29 14.00
CA SER A 48 13.24 -13.40 15.44
C SER A 48 13.96 -14.68 15.86
N SER A 49 14.83 -14.56 16.86
CA SER A 49 15.52 -15.70 17.49
C SER A 49 14.87 -16.12 18.82
N ASP A 50 13.78 -15.46 19.20
CA ASP A 50 13.13 -15.59 20.51
C ASP A 50 11.62 -15.81 20.36
N GLN A 51 11.23 -16.55 19.32
CA GLN A 51 9.85 -16.97 19.07
C GLN A 51 8.86 -15.78 18.93
N GLY A 52 9.31 -14.72 18.27
CA GLY A 52 8.50 -13.55 17.91
C GLY A 52 8.38 -12.51 19.01
N GLN A 53 9.23 -12.53 20.05
CA GLN A 53 9.24 -11.46 21.06
C GLN A 53 10.01 -10.22 20.56
N HIS A 54 11.15 -10.42 19.92
CA HIS A 54 11.92 -9.35 19.28
C HIS A 54 12.13 -9.66 17.80
N TRP A 55 11.92 -8.65 16.98
CA TRP A 55 12.08 -8.72 15.54
C TRP A 55 13.23 -7.82 15.10
N GLN A 56 14.18 -8.40 14.39
CA GLN A 56 15.32 -7.70 13.82
C GLN A 56 15.22 -7.74 12.30
N VAL A 57 15.36 -6.58 11.67
CA VAL A 57 15.43 -6.48 10.21
C VAL A 57 16.72 -7.14 9.75
N ASN A 58 16.62 -8.09 8.83
CA ASN A 58 17.81 -8.70 8.25
C ASN A 58 18.38 -7.77 7.17
N SER A 59 19.43 -7.02 7.54
CA SER A 59 20.10 -6.06 6.65
C SER A 59 20.73 -6.70 5.42
N ASP A 60 21.17 -7.96 5.51
CA ASP A 60 21.83 -8.66 4.41
C ASP A 60 20.82 -8.94 3.30
N ILE A 61 19.61 -9.39 3.67
CA ILE A 61 18.52 -9.62 2.71
C ILE A 61 18.03 -8.29 2.12
N ALA A 62 17.96 -7.23 2.93
CA ALA A 62 17.60 -5.90 2.44
C ALA A 62 18.61 -5.37 1.41
N THR A 63 19.90 -5.70 1.56
CA THR A 63 20.95 -5.33 0.61
C THR A 63 20.83 -6.14 -0.68
N LEU A 64 20.65 -7.47 -0.58
CA LEU A 64 20.42 -8.33 -1.74
C LEU A 64 19.16 -7.96 -2.53
N LEU A 65 18.09 -7.52 -1.85
CA LEU A 65 16.86 -7.03 -2.48
C LEU A 65 17.09 -5.75 -3.29
N LYS A 66 18.03 -4.88 -2.88
CA LYS A 66 18.40 -3.67 -3.64
C LYS A 66 19.23 -3.99 -4.87
N GLU A 67 19.98 -5.09 -4.84
CA GLU A 67 20.80 -5.57 -5.96
C GLU A 67 19.99 -6.33 -7.02
N LEU A 68 18.76 -6.75 -6.69
CA LEU A 68 17.87 -7.33 -7.68
C LEU A 68 17.51 -6.28 -8.74
N PRO A 69 17.58 -6.64 -10.05
CA PRO A 69 17.20 -5.72 -11.11
C PRO A 69 15.76 -5.27 -10.89
N ALA A 70 15.56 -3.96 -10.78
CA ALA A 70 14.26 -3.37 -10.60
C ALA A 70 13.31 -3.96 -11.66
N ARG A 71 12.20 -4.57 -11.21
CA ARG A 71 11.21 -5.14 -12.13
C ARG A 71 10.85 -4.07 -13.17
N PRO A 72 10.82 -4.40 -14.46
CA PRO A 72 10.37 -3.46 -15.47
C PRO A 72 8.99 -2.95 -15.05
N TYR A 73 8.87 -1.64 -14.89
CA TYR A 73 7.61 -1.01 -14.52
C TYR A 73 6.60 -1.31 -15.64
N ASN A 74 5.61 -2.15 -15.35
CA ASN A 74 4.53 -2.39 -16.29
C ASN A 74 3.73 -1.11 -16.49
N LEU A 75 3.44 -0.79 -17.76
CA LEU A 75 2.64 0.35 -18.16
C LEU A 75 1.27 0.38 -17.45
N GLU A 76 0.70 -0.80 -17.21
CA GLU A 76 -0.52 -1.00 -16.43
C GLU A 76 -0.43 -0.41 -15.02
N LYS A 77 0.69 -0.65 -14.32
CA LYS A 77 0.92 -0.14 -12.96
C LYS A 77 1.13 1.38 -12.96
N LEU A 78 1.78 1.90 -14.01
CA LEU A 78 1.95 3.35 -14.19
C LEU A 78 0.59 4.03 -14.44
N ILE A 79 -0.24 3.48 -15.31
CA ILE A 79 -1.58 4.00 -15.61
C ILE A 79 -2.44 3.95 -14.34
N HIS A 80 -2.38 2.87 -13.57
CA HIS A 80 -3.10 2.73 -12.31
C HIS A 80 -2.62 3.75 -11.25
N ASP A 81 -1.32 3.95 -11.12
CA ASP A 81 -0.76 4.92 -10.16
C ASP A 81 -1.01 6.38 -10.58
N LEU A 82 -1.12 6.65 -11.89
CA LEU A 82 -1.56 7.95 -12.42
C LEU A 82 -3.05 8.20 -12.12
N HIS A 83 -3.91 7.20 -12.38
CA HIS A 83 -5.35 7.32 -12.13
C HIS A 83 -5.66 7.53 -10.65
N THR A 84 -4.93 6.85 -9.76
CA THR A 84 -5.07 7.00 -8.29
C THR A 84 -4.32 8.21 -7.72
N GLY A 85 -3.67 9.03 -8.55
CA GLY A 85 -2.88 10.20 -8.12
C GLY A 85 -1.60 9.86 -7.35
N LYS A 86 -1.31 8.57 -7.14
CA LYS A 86 -0.14 8.07 -6.40
C LYS A 86 1.18 8.42 -7.09
N ALA A 87 1.20 8.44 -8.42
CA ALA A 87 2.40 8.74 -9.20
C ALA A 87 2.84 10.21 -9.08
N LEU A 88 1.88 11.13 -8.91
CA LEU A 88 2.16 12.58 -8.89
C LEU A 88 2.33 13.13 -7.47
N PHE A 89 1.53 12.65 -6.50
CA PHE A 89 1.48 13.24 -5.16
C PHE A 89 1.80 12.25 -4.03
N GLY A 90 2.07 10.98 -4.34
CA GLY A 90 2.39 9.97 -3.33
C GLY A 90 1.19 9.54 -2.47
N SER A 91 1.40 8.58 -1.55
CA SER A 91 0.29 7.93 -0.83
C SER A 91 -0.45 8.83 0.16
N HIS A 92 0.17 9.92 0.64
CA HIS A 92 -0.41 10.82 1.64
C HIS A 92 -1.30 11.92 1.07
N LEU A 93 -1.17 12.25 -0.21
CA LEU A 93 -1.86 13.40 -0.84
C LEU A 93 -2.97 12.97 -1.81
N LYS A 94 -3.41 11.70 -1.72
CA LYS A 94 -4.54 11.19 -2.50
C LYS A 94 -5.82 12.03 -2.37
N TRP A 95 -6.02 12.67 -1.21
CA TRP A 95 -7.18 13.52 -0.95
C TRP A 95 -7.18 14.79 -1.82
N ILE A 96 -6.02 15.43 -2.00
CA ILE A 96 -5.88 16.63 -2.85
C ILE A 96 -6.23 16.32 -4.31
N TRP A 97 -5.82 15.14 -4.80
CA TRP A 97 -6.12 14.72 -6.17
C TRP A 97 -7.62 14.60 -6.43
N ILE A 98 -8.37 14.06 -5.46
CA ILE A 98 -9.83 13.96 -5.54
C ILE A 98 -10.46 15.36 -5.55
N ASP A 99 -9.97 16.28 -4.72
CA ASP A 99 -10.50 17.64 -4.65
C ASP A 99 -10.27 18.42 -5.96
N ILE A 100 -9.12 18.25 -6.61
CA ILE A 100 -8.84 18.86 -7.92
C ILE A 100 -9.79 18.30 -8.99
N LEU A 101 -10.01 16.98 -9.02
CA LEU A 101 -10.97 16.36 -9.94
C LEU A 101 -12.39 16.87 -9.72
N ALA A 102 -12.81 16.97 -8.47
CA ALA A 102 -14.12 17.51 -8.10
C ALA A 102 -14.25 18.99 -8.55
N LEU A 103 -13.22 19.80 -8.33
CA LEU A 103 -13.19 21.20 -8.75
C LEU A 103 -13.32 21.34 -10.28
N VAL A 104 -12.59 20.53 -11.05
CA VAL A 104 -12.67 20.52 -12.52
C VAL A 104 -14.07 20.14 -12.98
N LEU A 105 -14.69 19.12 -12.37
CA LEU A 105 -16.06 18.71 -12.69
C LEU A 105 -17.08 19.80 -12.37
N VAL A 106 -16.97 20.43 -11.19
CA VAL A 106 -17.81 21.57 -10.81
C VAL A 106 -17.64 22.71 -11.81
N PHE A 107 -16.41 23.03 -12.20
CA PHE A 107 -16.13 24.07 -13.17
C PHE A 107 -16.71 23.74 -14.55
N LEU A 108 -16.60 22.50 -15.02
CA LEU A 108 -17.25 22.06 -16.27
C LEU A 108 -18.78 22.14 -16.19
N CYS A 109 -19.39 21.72 -15.08
CA CYS A 109 -20.83 21.85 -14.87
C CYS A 109 -21.28 23.32 -14.87
N LEU A 110 -20.54 24.20 -14.19
CA LEU A 110 -20.80 25.65 -14.19
C LEU A 110 -20.65 26.24 -15.58
N THR A 111 -19.62 25.84 -16.33
CA THR A 111 -19.39 26.30 -17.70
C THR A 111 -20.52 25.83 -18.62
N GLY A 112 -20.98 24.59 -18.46
CA GLY A 112 -22.12 24.05 -19.21
C GLY A 112 -23.42 24.80 -18.91
N ALA A 113 -23.74 25.01 -17.62
CA ALA A 113 -24.91 25.76 -17.20
C ALA A 113 -24.84 27.24 -17.65
N TYR A 114 -23.64 27.83 -17.65
CA TYR A 114 -23.41 29.18 -18.17
C TYR A 114 -23.67 29.26 -19.67
N LEU A 115 -23.19 28.29 -20.45
CA LEU A 115 -23.44 28.23 -21.89
C LEU A 115 -24.93 28.01 -22.20
N GLU A 116 -25.64 27.21 -21.41
CA GLU A 116 -27.08 26.99 -21.55
C GLU A 116 -27.91 28.25 -21.19
N SER A 117 -27.51 28.97 -20.14
CA SER A 117 -28.20 30.19 -19.69
C SER A 117 -27.79 31.45 -20.45
N ALA A 118 -26.72 31.40 -21.24
CA ALA A 118 -26.31 32.50 -22.11
C ALA A 118 -27.32 32.65 -23.27
N PRO A 119 -28.06 33.78 -23.36
CA PRO A 119 -29.16 33.96 -24.29
C PRO A 119 -28.70 34.32 -25.72
N PHE A 120 -27.71 33.61 -26.30
CA PHE A 120 -27.02 34.14 -27.48
C PHE A 120 -26.75 33.21 -28.69
N PHE A 121 -27.31 32.01 -28.83
CA PHE A 121 -27.03 31.21 -30.05
C PHE A 121 -28.13 30.26 -30.56
N PHE A 122 -29.41 30.66 -30.53
CA PHE A 122 -30.42 30.12 -31.47
C PHE A 122 -31.27 31.27 -32.03
N GLY A 123 -30.60 32.10 -32.83
CA GLY A 123 -31.19 33.18 -33.61
C GLY A 123 -30.42 33.31 -34.92
N LEU A 124 -30.45 32.24 -35.72
CA LEU A 124 -30.11 32.24 -37.15
C LEU A 124 -30.79 31.04 -37.81
#